data_AF-A0A1T1DH93-F1
#
_entry.id   AF-A0A1T1DH93-F1
#
_cell.length_a   1.000
_cell.length_b   1.000
_cell.length_c   1.000
_cell.angle_alpha   90.00
_cell.angle_beta   90.00
_cell.angle_gamma   90.00
#
_symmetry.space_group_name_H-M   'P 1'
#
loop_
_entity.id
_entity.type
_entity.pdbx_description
1 polymer ?
#
loop_
_entity_poly.entity_id
_entity_poly.type
_entity_poly.pdbx_seq_one_letter_code
_entity_poly.pdbx_strand_id
1 'polypeptide(L)' 'MIISKKLEIKVRELEKKGYSFIYIEDYVKGFYKGYFESKIKIARNMLLDGASLEYVLKITGFTEQELKDYGVHLEICSKW' A
#
# COMPACT_ATOMS: atom_id res chain seq x y z
N MET A 1 8.08 -5.08 -7.86
CA MET A 1 7.86 -3.93 -6.96
C MET A 1 7.91 -2.66 -7.80
N ILE A 2 6.78 -1.97 -8.02
CA ILE A 2 6.81 -0.68 -8.72
C ILE A 2 7.51 0.31 -7.79
N ILE A 3 8.70 0.75 -8.15
CA ILE A 3 9.37 1.83 -7.44
C ILE A 3 8.71 3.13 -7.90
N SER A 4 8.07 3.83 -6.96
CA SER A 4 7.57 5.17 -7.22
C SER A 4 8.76 6.05 -7.62
N LYS A 5 8.69 6.74 -8.77
CA LYS A 5 9.75 7.67 -9.22
C LYS A 5 10.15 8.67 -8.12
N LYS A 6 9.18 9.07 -7.29
CA LYS A 6 9.41 9.96 -6.14
C LYS A 6 10.28 9.30 -5.06
N LEU A 7 10.06 8.01 -4.78
CA LEU A 7 10.87 7.25 -3.83
C LEU A 7 12.30 7.06 -4.37
N GLU A 8 12.43 6.74 -5.66
CA GLU A 8 13.75 6.56 -6.31
C GLU A 8 14.60 7.83 -6.24
N ILE A 9 14.03 8.99 -6.58
CA ILE A 9 14.71 10.28 -6.47
C ILE A 9 15.15 10.50 -5.03
N LYS A 10 14.29 10.18 -4.05
CA LYS A 10 14.62 10.37 -2.64
C LYS A 10 15.73 9.46 -2.15
N VAL A 11 15.74 8.20 -2.56
CA VAL A 11 16.81 7.25 -2.25
C VAL A 11 18.14 7.76 -2.81
N ARG A 12 18.18 8.20 -4.07
CA ARG A 12 19.39 8.80 -4.69
C ARG A 12 19.87 10.05 -3.94
N GLU A 13 18.97 10.89 -3.43
CA GLU A 13 19.35 12.04 -2.59
C GLU A 13 20.00 11.61 -1.27
N LEU A 14 19.47 10.57 -0.62
CA LEU A 14 19.99 10.06 0.65
C LEU A 14 21.37 9.41 0.45
N GLU A 15 21.56 8.65 -0.62
CA GLU A 15 22.87 8.09 -1.02
C GLU A 15 23.90 9.21 -1.22
N LYS A 16 23.56 10.26 -1.97
CA LYS A 16 24.45 11.42 -2.20
C LYS A 16 24.82 12.18 -0.92
N LYS A 17 23.95 12.17 0.08
CA LYS A 17 24.20 12.78 1.40
C LYS A 17 25.01 11.89 2.34
N GLY A 18 25.36 10.66 1.92
CA GLY A 18 26.15 9.74 2.72
C GLY A 18 25.38 9.07 3.86
N TYR A 19 24.04 8.97 3.75
CA TYR A 19 23.27 8.19 4.73
C TYR A 19 23.65 6.71 4.65
N SER A 20 23.63 6.02 5.80
CA SER A 20 23.93 4.60 5.85
C SER A 20 22.90 3.78 5.07
N PHE A 21 23.35 2.65 4.52
CA PHE A 21 22.48 1.72 3.81
C PHE A 21 21.28 1.27 4.67
N ILE A 22 21.51 0.97 5.95
CA ILE A 22 20.46 0.55 6.91
C ILE A 22 19.36 1.61 7.00
N TYR A 23 19.73 2.89 7.11
CA TYR A 23 18.75 3.99 7.16
C TYR A 23 17.91 4.07 5.88
N ILE A 24 18.54 3.93 4.72
CA ILE A 24 17.85 3.98 3.43
C ILE A 24 16.88 2.80 3.29
N GLU A 25 17.31 1.61 3.72
CA GLU A 25 16.48 0.40 3.72
C GLU A 25 15.24 0.57 4.62
N ASP A 26 15.43 1.05 5.84
CA ASP A 26 14.34 1.33 6.78
C ASP A 26 13.38 2.40 6.25
N TYR A 27 13.92 3.45 5.63
CA TYR A 27 13.12 4.48 4.98
C TYR A 27 12.24 3.90 3.86
N VAL A 28 12.80 3.06 3.00
CA VAL A 28 12.06 2.40 1.91
C VAL A 28 10.98 1.47 2.48
N LYS A 29 11.30 0.66 3.49
CA LYS A 29 10.33 -0.21 4.18
C LYS A 29 9.18 0.59 4.77
N GLY A 30 9.49 1.67 5.50
CA GLY A 30 8.49 2.55 6.10
C GLY A 30 7.60 3.23 5.07
N PHE A 31 8.18 3.71 3.96
CA PHE A 31 7.42 4.29 2.85
C PHE A 31 6.42 3.30 2.26
N TYR A 32 6.86 2.07 1.97
CA TYR A 32 5.97 1.04 1.43
C TYR A 32 4.89 0.67 2.44
N LYS A 33 5.24 0.45 3.71
CA LYS A 33 4.26 0.16 4.76
C LYS A 33 3.14 1.19 4.81
N GLY A 34 3.49 2.49 4.89
CA GLY A 34 2.49 3.56 4.93
C GLY A 34 1.66 3.67 3.65
N TYR A 35 2.28 3.43 2.48
CA TYR A 35 1.58 3.41 1.19
C TYR A 35 0.54 2.29 1.12
N PHE A 36 0.91 1.07 1.50
CA PHE A 36 0.01 -0.08 1.51
C PHE A 36 -1.11 0.11 2.53
N GLU A 37 -0.81 0.52 3.77
CA GLU A 37 -1.81 0.80 4.82
C GLU A 37 -2.85 1.83 4.35
N SER A 38 -2.41 2.91 3.70
CA SER A 38 -3.31 3.95 3.18
C SER A 38 -4.25 3.43 2.10
N LYS A 39 -3.72 2.65 1.14
CA LYS A 39 -4.55 2.05 0.09
C LYS A 39 -5.51 1.00 0.63
N ILE A 40 -5.09 0.21 1.62
CA ILE A 40 -5.94 -0.78 2.30
C ILE A 40 -7.10 -0.10 3.02
N LYS A 41 -6.85 1.02 3.71
CA LYS A 41 -7.90 1.84 4.32
C LYS A 41 -8.91 2.34 3.28
N ILE A 42 -8.42 2.82 2.14
CA ILE A 42 -9.28 3.26 1.03
C ILE A 42 -10.13 2.08 0.51
N ALA A 43 -9.50 0.92 0.24
CA ALA A 43 -10.19 -0.28 -0.22
C ALA A 43 -11.32 -0.69 0.74
N ARG A 44 -11.03 -0.71 2.05
CA ARG A 44 -12.00 -1.03 3.09
C ARG A 44 -13.17 -0.04 3.11
N ASN A 45 -12.88 1.26 3.09
CA ASN A 45 -13.93 2.29 3.09
C ASN A 45 -14.82 2.18 1.85
N MET A 46 -14.24 1.98 0.67
CA MET A 46 -15.02 1.81 -0.56
C MET A 46 -15.95 0.60 -0.48
N LEU A 47 -15.46 -0.53 0.05
CA LEU A 47 -16.29 -1.72 0.23
C LEU A 47 -17.41 -1.50 1.27
N LEU A 48 -17.11 -0.79 2.36
CA LEU A 48 -18.11 -0.39 3.36
C LEU A 48 -19.17 0.56 2.79
N ASP A 49 -18.79 1.42 1.85
CA ASP A 49 -19.68 2.33 1.11
C ASP A 49 -20.45 1.61 -0.01
N GLY A 50 -20.31 0.28 -0.13
CA GLY A 50 -21.05 -0.55 -1.08
C GLY A 50 -20.43 -0.67 -2.48
N ALA A 51 -19.18 -0.24 -2.67
CA ALA A 51 -18.47 -0.47 -3.93
C ALA A 51 -18.26 -1.97 -4.17
N SER A 52 -18.33 -2.40 -5.44
CA SER A 52 -18.03 -3.79 -5.79
C SER A 52 -16.55 -4.11 -5.61
N LEU A 53 -16.25 -5.37 -5.28
CA LEU A 53 -14.87 -5.85 -5.18
C LEU A 53 -14.09 -5.59 -6.48
N GLU A 54 -14.69 -5.87 -7.64
CA GLU A 54 -14.08 -5.60 -8.95
C GLU A 54 -13.67 -4.12 -9.11
N TYR A 55 -14.56 -3.20 -8.74
CA TYR A 55 -14.28 -1.77 -8.82
C TYR A 55 -13.13 -1.37 -7.87
N VAL A 56 -13.12 -1.92 -6.66
CA VAL A 56 -12.08 -1.66 -5.66
C VAL A 56 -10.72 -2.17 -6.13
N LEU A 57 -10.64 -3.38 -6.69
CA LEU A 57 -9.41 -3.94 -7.25
C LEU A 57 -8.89 -3.07 -8.41
N LYS A 58 -9.78 -2.61 -9.30
CA LYS A 58 -9.43 -1.73 -10.42
C LYS A 58 -8.86 -0.38 -9.96
N ILE A 59 -9.46 0.24 -8.95
CA ILE A 59 -9.04 1.57 -8.46
C ILE A 59 -7.76 1.48 -7.63
N THR A 60 -7.67 0.49 -6.74
CA THR A 60 -6.53 0.36 -5.82
C THR A 60 -5.33 -0.31 -6.48
N GLY A 61 -5.55 -1.10 -7.53
CA GLY A 61 -4.54 -1.93 -8.19
C GLY A 61 -4.11 -3.13 -7.34
N PHE A 62 -4.87 -3.45 -6.28
CA PHE A 62 -4.63 -4.66 -5.49
C PHE A 62 -5.22 -5.88 -6.16
N THR A 63 -4.67 -7.03 -5.78
CA THR A 63 -5.26 -8.34 -5.97
C THR A 63 -6.18 -8.68 -4.79
N GLU A 64 -7.10 -9.60 -5.01
CA GLU A 64 -7.97 -10.08 -3.94
C GLU A 64 -7.19 -10.75 -2.80
N GLN A 65 -6.10 -11.46 -3.13
CA GLN A 65 -5.25 -12.09 -2.13
C GLN A 65 -4.55 -11.05 -1.26
N GLU A 66 -4.02 -9.97 -1.84
CA GLU A 66 -3.46 -8.87 -1.06
C GLU A 66 -4.52 -8.29 -0.11
N LEU A 67 -5.74 -8.02 -0.58
CA LEU A 67 -6.82 -7.56 0.29
C LEU A 67 -7.14 -8.54 1.44
N LYS A 68 -7.07 -9.85 1.21
CA LYS A 68 -7.25 -10.89 2.23
C LYS A 68 -6.10 -10.91 3.24
N ASP A 69 -4.86 -10.84 2.76
CA ASP A 69 -3.66 -10.83 3.59
C ASP A 69 -3.64 -9.60 4.52
N TYR A 70 -4.22 -8.49 4.08
CA TYR A 70 -4.42 -7.27 4.89
C TYR A 70 -5.76 -7.23 5.65
N GLY A 71 -6.53 -8.32 5.67
CA GLY A 71 -7.76 -8.47 6.47
C GLY A 71 -8.95 -7.63 6.01
N VAL A 72 -8.96 -7.14 4.76
CA VAL A 72 -10.05 -6.30 4.22
C VAL A 72 -11.30 -7.13 3.91
N HIS A 73 -11.15 -8.38 3.48
CA HIS A 73 -12.26 -9.24 3.06
C HIS A 73 -13.11 -9.77 4.23
N LEU A 74 -12.52 -9.95 5.41
CA LEU A 74 -13.20 -10.63 6.53
C LEU A 74 -14.28 -9.77 7.21
N GLU A 75 -14.21 -8.44 7.12
CA GLU A 75 -15.20 -7.55 7.78
C GLU A 75 -16.49 -7.33 6.95
N ILE A 76 -16.46 -7.59 5.64
CA ILE A 76 -17.57 -7.24 4.74
C ILE A 76 -18.54 -8.41 4.57
N CYS A 77 -18.04 -9.65 4.57
CA CYS A 77 -18.89 -10.85 4.49
C CYS A 77 -19.65 -11.16 5.79
N SER A 78 -19.32 -10.53 6.92
CA SER A 78 -20.01 -10.75 8.19
C SER A 78 -21.28 -9.90 8.39
N LYS A 79 -21.61 -9.04 7.41
CA LYS A 79 -22.75 -8.10 7.50
C LYS A 79 -23.91 -8.41 6.53
N TRP A 80 -23.87 -9.55 5.85
CA TRP A 80 -24.94 -10.03 4.97
C TRP A 80 -25.44 -11.40 5.43
#